data_AF-A0A919WF01-F1
#
_entry.id   AF-A0A919WF01-F1
#
_cell.length_a   1.000
_cell.length_b   1.000
_cell.length_c   1.000
_cell.angle_alpha   90.00
_cell.angle_beta   90.00
_cell.angle_gamma   90.00
#
_symmetry.space_group_name_H-M   'P 1'
#
loop_
_entity.id
_entity.type
_entity.pdbx_description
1 polymer ?
#
loop_
_entity_poly.entity_id
_entity_poly.type
_entity_poly.pdbx_seq_one_letter_code
_entity_poly.pdbx_strand_id
1 'polypeptide(L)' 'MKGCRVFGCRKESYKTWANVPLCKEHYEDIKAETALYYHGKASMKISHEEREIFHSIAHEIPWARRTRV' A
#
# COMPACT_ATOMS: atom_id res chain seq x y z
N MET A 1 -7.01 -14.54 12.82
CA MET A 1 -6.10 -13.93 11.83
C MET A 1 -6.25 -12.42 11.91
N LYS A 2 -5.19 -11.63 11.65
CA LYS A 2 -5.34 -10.15 11.61
C LYS A 2 -6.16 -9.80 10.36
N GLY A 3 -7.04 -8.81 10.44
CA GLY A 3 -7.76 -8.32 9.26
C GLY A 3 -6.86 -7.50 8.33
N CYS A 4 -7.33 -7.22 7.11
CA CYS A 4 -6.73 -6.22 6.25
C CYS A 4 -6.66 -4.85 6.96
N ARG A 5 -5.55 -4.12 6.82
CA ARG A 5 -5.35 -2.81 7.46
C ARG A 5 -5.69 -1.60 6.58
N VAL A 6 -6.11 -1.83 5.33
CA VAL A 6 -6.66 -0.75 4.50
C VAL A 6 -7.95 -0.25 5.14
N PHE A 7 -8.09 1.07 5.22
CA PHE A 7 -9.25 1.71 5.84
C PHE A 7 -10.57 1.22 5.20
N GLY A 8 -11.52 0.82 6.04
CA GLY A 8 -12.82 0.30 5.59
C GLY A 8 -12.83 -1.16 5.13
N CYS A 9 -11.68 -1.83 5.01
CA CYS A 9 -11.64 -3.23 4.59
C CYS A 9 -11.92 -4.19 5.77
N ARG A 10 -12.83 -5.14 5.58
CA ARG A 10 -13.17 -6.19 6.57
C ARG A 10 -12.70 -7.59 6.16
N LYS A 11 -11.97 -7.71 5.05
CA LYS A 11 -11.49 -9.00 4.53
C LYS A 11 -10.34 -9.55 5.37
N GLU A 12 -10.20 -10.86 5.40
CA GLU A 12 -9.09 -11.53 6.08
C GLU A 12 -7.75 -11.21 5.43
N SER A 13 -6.68 -11.15 6.24
CA SER A 13 -5.33 -10.95 5.72
C SER A 13 -4.89 -12.17 4.93
N TYR A 14 -4.40 -11.93 3.72
CA TYR A 14 -3.78 -12.93 2.86
C TYR A 14 -2.24 -12.89 2.99
N LYS A 15 -1.63 -11.71 2.82
CA LYS A 15 -0.17 -11.50 2.87
C LYS A 15 0.16 -10.14 3.50
N THR A 16 1.44 -9.93 3.79
CA THR A 16 1.95 -8.65 4.31
C THR A 16 2.72 -7.88 3.26
N TRP A 17 2.49 -6.58 3.16
CA TRP A 17 3.31 -5.64 2.39
C TRP A 17 3.90 -4.60 3.35
N ALA A 18 5.23 -4.42 3.35
CA ALA A 18 5.94 -3.55 4.30
C ALA A 18 5.53 -3.74 5.79
N ASN A 19 5.35 -5.00 6.22
CA ASN A 19 4.85 -5.42 7.54
C ASN A 19 3.37 -5.08 7.84
N VAL A 20 2.61 -4.61 6.86
CA VAL A 20 1.17 -4.35 6.97
C VAL A 20 0.39 -5.54 6.42
N PRO A 21 -0.48 -6.21 7.21
CA PRO A 21 -1.32 -7.28 6.72
C PRO A 21 -2.44 -6.74 5.81
N LEU A 22 -2.56 -7.32 4.62
CA LEU A 22 -3.50 -6.95 3.56
C LEU A 22 -4.29 -8.18 3.08
N CYS A 23 -5.53 -7.98 2.64
CA CYS A 23 -6.24 -9.01 1.88
C CYS A 23 -5.63 -9.17 0.48
N LYS A 24 -6.06 -10.20 -0.26
CA LYS A 24 -5.50 -10.52 -1.58
C LYS A 24 -5.57 -9.35 -2.57
N GLU A 25 -6.73 -8.70 -2.67
CA GLU A 25 -6.97 -7.57 -3.58
C GLU A 25 -6.03 -6.40 -3.27
N HIS A 26 -6.08 -5.86 -2.05
CA HIS A 26 -5.22 -4.74 -1.67
C HIS A 26 -3.72 -5.06 -1.76
N TYR A 27 -3.34 -6.33 -1.58
CA TYR A 27 -1.95 -6.76 -1.78
C TYR A 27 -1.55 -6.71 -3.26
N GLU A 28 -2.44 -7.12 -4.17
CA GLU A 28 -2.21 -7.04 -5.62
C GLU A 28 -2.21 -5.58 -6.08
N ASP A 29 -3.16 -4.77 -5.60
CA ASP A 29 -3.28 -3.36 -5.96
C ASP A 29 -2.07 -2.56 -5.51
N ILE A 30 -1.63 -2.69 -4.24
CA ILE A 30 -0.43 -1.97 -3.77
C ILE A 30 0.84 -2.42 -4.49
N LYS A 31 0.91 -3.68 -4.92
CA LYS A 31 2.03 -4.20 -5.70
C LYS A 31 2.04 -3.57 -7.09
N ALA A 32 0.88 -3.44 -7.73
CA ALA A 32 0.73 -2.76 -9.01
C ALA A 32 1.09 -1.27 -8.89
N GLU A 33 0.55 -0.58 -7.88
CA GLU A 33 0.85 0.83 -7.59
C GLU A 33 2.35 1.05 -7.33
N THR A 34 2.97 0.19 -6.52
CA THR A 34 4.42 0.24 -6.25
C THR A 34 5.23 0.03 -7.52
N ALA A 35 4.79 -0.86 -8.41
CA ALA A 35 5.43 -1.07 -9.70
C ALA A 35 5.28 0.15 -10.63
N LEU A 36 4.11 0.79 -10.67
CA LEU A 36 3.91 2.02 -11.45
C LEU A 36 4.79 3.15 -10.91
N TYR A 37 4.90 3.32 -9.59
CA TYR A 37 5.70 4.37 -8.97
C TYR A 37 7.22 4.20 -9.22
N TYR A 38 7.76 3.00 -9.02
CA TYR A 38 9.21 2.77 -9.17
C TYR A 38 9.64 2.42 -10.60
N HIS A 39 8.79 1.73 -11.36
CA HIS A 39 9.15 1.10 -12.63
C HIS A 39 8.20 1.44 -13.79
N GLY A 40 7.22 2.33 -13.58
CA GLY A 40 6.34 2.81 -14.63
C GLY A 40 7.14 3.49 -15.75
N LYS A 41 6.72 3.27 -17.00
CA LYS A 41 7.20 4.06 -18.15
C LYS A 41 6.78 5.52 -17.95
N ALA A 42 7.46 6.48 -18.58
CA ALA A 42 7.20 7.91 -18.38
C ALA A 42 5.71 8.32 -18.48
N SER A 43 4.92 7.67 -19.33
CA SER A 43 3.48 7.92 -19.50
C SER A 43 2.56 7.21 -18.51
N MET A 44 3.08 6.27 -17.72
CA MET A 44 2.33 5.43 -16.76
C MET A 44 2.91 5.52 -15.34
N LYS A 45 4.01 6.24 -15.15
CA LYS A 45 4.64 6.44 -13.86
C LYS A 45 3.79 7.40 -13.05
N ILE A 46 3.27 6.91 -11.94
CA ILE A 46 2.50 7.71 -10.99
C ILE A 46 3.45 8.47 -10.06
N SER A 47 3.03 9.65 -9.62
CA SER A 47 3.73 10.47 -8.62
C SER A 47 3.56 9.89 -7.22
N HIS A 48 4.20 10.49 -6.22
CA HIS A 48 4.01 10.07 -4.83
C HIS A 48 2.59 10.37 -4.34
N GLU A 49 2.01 11.51 -4.74
CA GLU A 49 0.67 11.95 -4.35
C GLU A 49 -0.43 11.02 -4.90
N GLU A 50 -0.21 10.42 -6.07
CA GLU A 50 -1.15 9.51 -6.74
C GLU A 50 -1.20 8.10 -6.13
N ARG A 51 -0.37 7.80 -5.11
CA ARG A 51 -0.28 6.49 -4.46
C ARG A 51 -1.37 6.28 -3.40
N GLU A 52 -2.62 6.24 -3.82
CA GLU A 52 -3.79 6.18 -2.94
C GLU A 52 -3.72 5.05 -1.90
N ILE A 53 -3.35 3.83 -2.32
CA ILE A 53 -3.34 2.67 -1.42
C ILE A 53 -2.17 2.78 -0.47
N PHE A 54 -0.99 3.16 -0.95
CA PHE A 54 0.15 3.43 -0.06
C PHE A 54 -0.23 4.45 1.01
N HIS A 55 -0.83 5.59 0.65
CA HIS A 55 -1.24 6.61 1.62
C HIS A 55 -2.28 6.08 2.61
N SER A 56 -3.20 5.23 2.14
CA SER A 56 -4.20 4.60 3.00
C SER A 56 -3.59 3.71 4.09
N ILE A 57 -2.40 3.15 3.88
CA ILE A 57 -1.72 2.28 4.85
C ILE A 57 -0.41 2.85 5.39
N ALA A 58 0.05 4.02 4.93
CA ALA A 58 1.35 4.59 5.30
C ALA A 58 1.49 4.75 6.81
N HIS A 59 0.40 5.11 7.48
CA HIS A 59 0.32 5.21 8.93
C HIS A 59 0.49 3.88 9.68
N GLU A 60 0.44 2.73 9.01
CA GLU A 60 0.68 1.40 9.57
C GLU A 60 2.12 0.93 9.38
N ILE A 61 2.85 1.54 8.44
CA ILE A 61 4.20 1.13 8.07
C ILE A 61 5.23 1.74 9.03
N PRO A 62 6.08 0.95 9.72
CA PRO A 62 6.98 1.47 10.74
C PRO A 62 7.97 2.55 10.27
N TRP A 63 8.42 2.48 9.02
CA TRP A 63 9.35 3.47 8.47
C TRP A 63 8.64 4.72 7.93
N ALA A 64 7.41 4.61 7.42
CA ALA A 64 6.62 5.75 6.95
C ALA A 64 6.00 6.54 8.11
N ARG A 65 5.80 5.93 9.29
CA ARG A 65 5.43 6.66 10.51
C ARG A 65 6.43 7.74 10.93
N ARG A 66 7.72 7.56 10.58
CA ARG A 66 8.81 8.45 10.98
C ARG A 66 8.95 9.70 10.10
N THR A 67 8.24 9.77 8.98
CA THR A 67 8.26 10.93 8.07
C THR A 67 7.18 11.98 8.36
N ARG A 68 6.55 11.97 9.55
CA ARG A 68 5.90 13.19 10.07
C ARG A 68 7.00 14.17 10.49
N VAL A 69 7.47 14.95 9.53
CA VAL A 69 8.22 16.20 9.75
C VAL A 69 7.33 17.35 9.30
#